data_AF-A0A3D4QX26-F1
#
_entry.id   AF-A0A3D4QX26-F1
#
_cell.length_a   1.000
_cell.length_b   1.000
_cell.length_c   1.000
_cell.angle_alpha   90.00
_cell.angle_beta   90.00
_cell.angle_gamma   90.00
#
_symmetry.space_group_name_H-M   'P 1'
#
loop_
_entity.id
_entity.type
_entity.pdbx_description
1 polymer ?
#
loop_
_entity_poly.entity_id
_entity_poly.type
_entity_poly.pdbx_seq_one_letter_code
_entity_poly.pdbx_strand_id
1 'polypeptide(L)'
;GGGDLDIDGDKVTIKGDDGEKVTFGDSKWPAYELVKNIPEFKDGAVDGVLESADSIVITLESVKEEDVSSYWETIKKDFSKDVYEMIATDFITVNGHNDEGINVSLVYMSEVLTITVTASQQ
;
A
#
# COMPACT_ATOMS: atom_id res chain seq x y z
N GLY A 1 -9.18 -26.34 -3.03
CA GLY A 1 -10.28 -25.66 -2.34
C GLY A 1 -10.72 -24.52 -3.23
N GLY A 2 -12.03 -24.26 -3.30
CA GLY A 2 -12.56 -23.15 -4.10
C GLY A 2 -12.61 -21.91 -3.23
N GLY A 3 -11.83 -20.89 -3.60
CA GLY A 3 -11.95 -19.56 -3.02
C GLY A 3 -13.30 -18.94 -3.39
N ASP A 4 -13.81 -18.10 -2.50
CA ASP A 4 -15.03 -17.33 -2.72
C ASP A 4 -14.69 -16.14 -3.63
N LEU A 5 -15.34 -16.08 -4.79
CA LEU A 5 -15.13 -15.06 -5.82
C LEU A 5 -16.36 -14.16 -5.89
N ASP A 6 -16.20 -12.91 -5.46
CA ASP A 6 -17.21 -11.85 -5.58
C ASP A 6 -16.86 -10.97 -6.78
N ILE A 7 -17.74 -10.92 -7.79
CA ILE A 7 -17.61 -10.04 -8.96
C ILE A 7 -18.72 -8.99 -8.90
N ASP A 8 -18.33 -7.72 -8.80
CA ASP A 8 -19.25 -6.57 -8.78
C ASP A 8 -18.85 -5.62 -9.92
N GLY A 9 -19.40 -5.86 -11.11
CA GLY A 9 -19.04 -5.12 -12.32
C GLY A 9 -17.57 -5.34 -12.71
N ASP A 10 -16.78 -4.26 -12.71
CA ASP A 10 -15.34 -4.26 -12.97
C ASP A 10 -14.49 -4.64 -11.73
N LYS A 11 -15.11 -4.71 -10.55
CA LYS A 11 -14.42 -5.09 -9.32
C LYS A 11 -14.43 -6.60 -9.13
N VAL A 12 -13.24 -7.17 -8.90
CA VAL A 12 -13.09 -8.58 -8.53
C VAL A 12 -12.48 -8.67 -7.13
N THR A 13 -13.18 -9.34 -6.22
CA THR A 13 -12.66 -9.65 -4.88
C THR A 13 -12.50 -11.15 -4.71
N ILE A 14 -11.31 -11.57 -4.30
CA ILE A 14 -10.94 -12.96 -4.04
C ILE A 14 -10.64 -13.08 -2.55
N LYS A 15 -11.35 -13.98 -1.86
CA LYS A 15 -11.05 -14.31 -0.46
C LYS A 15 -10.36 -15.67 -0.38
N GLY A 16 -9.18 -15.70 0.22
CA GLY A 16 -8.46 -16.93 0.55
C GLY A 16 -9.02 -17.58 1.81
N ASP A 17 -8.83 -18.89 1.94
CA ASP A 17 -9.22 -19.66 3.13
C ASP A 17 -8.50 -19.18 4.41
N ASP A 18 -7.32 -18.57 4.27
CA ASP A 18 -6.50 -18.04 5.36
C ASP A 18 -6.93 -16.63 5.84
N GLY A 19 -8.02 -16.08 5.30
CA GLY A 19 -8.53 -14.75 5.64
C GLY A 19 -7.92 -13.61 4.84
N GLU A 20 -7.02 -13.92 3.91
CA GLU A 20 -6.47 -12.98 2.93
C GLU A 20 -7.57 -12.55 1.94
N LYS A 21 -7.55 -11.28 1.55
CA LYS A 21 -8.51 -10.70 0.62
C LYS A 21 -7.77 -9.89 -0.42
N VAL A 22 -7.93 -10.29 -1.69
CA VAL A 22 -7.39 -9.55 -2.83
C VAL A 22 -8.54 -8.85 -3.53
N THR A 23 -8.40 -7.57 -3.82
CA THR A 23 -9.37 -6.79 -4.58
C THR A 23 -8.67 -6.16 -5.78
N PHE A 24 -9.22 -6.38 -6.97
CA PHE A 24 -8.76 -5.81 -8.23
C PHE A 24 -9.85 -4.92 -8.83
N GLY A 25 -9.44 -3.82 -9.47
CA GLY A 25 -10.36 -2.92 -10.18
C GLY A 25 -11.22 -2.04 -9.27
N ASP A 26 -11.00 -2.06 -7.95
CA ASP A 26 -11.59 -1.08 -7.04
C ASP A 26 -10.63 0.11 -6.98
N SER A 27 -10.91 1.17 -7.74
CA SER A 27 -10.12 2.42 -7.71
C SER A 27 -10.27 3.21 -6.40
N LYS A 28 -10.68 2.55 -5.32
CA LYS A 28 -10.92 3.17 -4.01
C LYS A 28 -9.78 2.82 -3.08
N TRP A 29 -9.46 3.80 -2.24
CA TRP A 29 -8.53 3.58 -1.15
C TRP A 29 -9.10 2.56 -0.14
N PRO A 30 -8.31 1.57 0.30
CA PRO A 30 -8.80 0.54 1.21
C PRO A 30 -9.13 1.11 2.59
N ALA A 31 -10.25 0.68 3.14
CA ALA A 31 -10.73 1.08 4.47
C ALA A 31 -10.17 0.21 5.60
N TYR A 32 -8.97 -0.36 5.43
CA TYR A 32 -8.35 -1.28 6.38
C TYR A 32 -7.74 -0.55 7.59
N GLU A 33 -7.72 -1.20 8.76
CA GLU A 33 -7.26 -0.54 9.99
C GLU A 33 -5.80 -0.09 9.92
N LEU A 34 -4.91 -0.91 9.33
CA LEU A 34 -3.51 -0.52 9.16
C LEU A 34 -3.35 0.73 8.28
N VAL A 35 -4.19 0.86 7.25
CA VAL A 35 -4.12 1.97 6.30
C VAL A 35 -4.61 3.28 6.92
N LYS A 36 -5.43 3.23 7.98
CA LYS A 36 -5.83 4.45 8.72
C LYS A 36 -4.64 5.18 9.37
N ASN A 37 -3.51 4.49 9.54
CA ASN A 37 -2.28 5.09 10.08
C ASN A 37 -1.48 5.87 9.04
N ILE A 38 -1.82 5.74 7.75
CA ILE A 38 -1.20 6.51 6.67
C ILE A 38 -2.25 7.40 5.99
N PRO A 39 -1.87 8.59 5.51
CA PRO A 39 -2.76 9.42 4.72
C PRO A 39 -3.19 8.72 3.43
N GLU A 40 -4.38 9.01 2.92
CA GLU A 40 -4.84 8.52 1.61
C GLU A 40 -3.97 9.08 0.48
N PHE A 41 -3.46 8.20 -0.39
CA PHE A 41 -2.81 8.62 -1.62
C PHE A 41 -3.85 8.84 -2.72
N LYS A 42 -3.92 10.06 -3.24
CA LYS A 42 -4.97 10.49 -4.18
C LYS A 42 -4.49 10.56 -5.64
N ASP A 43 -3.18 10.55 -5.85
CA ASP A 43 -2.56 10.88 -7.13
C ASP A 43 -2.20 9.62 -7.92
N GLY A 44 -3.21 8.88 -8.36
CA GLY A 44 -3.05 7.65 -9.14
C GLY A 44 -4.35 6.86 -9.23
N ALA A 45 -4.29 5.71 -9.90
CA ALA A 45 -5.39 4.74 -9.91
C ALA A 45 -5.00 3.52 -9.08
N VAL A 46 -5.82 3.17 -8.07
CA VAL A 46 -5.65 1.91 -7.36
C VAL A 46 -6.02 0.77 -8.32
N ASP A 47 -5.04 -0.09 -8.61
CA ASP A 47 -5.21 -1.28 -9.47
C ASP A 47 -5.54 -2.52 -8.63
N GLY A 48 -4.81 -2.68 -7.52
CA GLY A 48 -4.92 -3.86 -6.67
C GLY A 48 -4.72 -3.54 -5.19
N VAL A 49 -5.46 -4.23 -4.35
CA VAL A 49 -5.27 -4.25 -2.90
C VAL A 49 -5.21 -5.69 -2.42
N LEU A 50 -4.12 -6.05 -1.76
CA LEU A 50 -3.97 -7.31 -1.04
C LEU A 50 -4.02 -7.02 0.45
N GLU A 51 -5.07 -7.49 1.12
CA GLU A 51 -5.29 -7.37 2.55
C GLU A 51 -5.01 -8.73 3.21
N SER A 52 -4.18 -8.73 4.24
CA SER A 52 -3.88 -9.90 5.07
C SER A 52 -4.03 -9.52 6.55
N ALA A 53 -3.96 -10.48 7.46
CA ALA A 53 -4.25 -10.26 8.88
C ALA A 53 -3.40 -9.15 9.53
N ASP A 54 -2.11 -9.07 9.19
CA ASP A 54 -1.13 -8.15 9.77
C ASP A 54 -0.45 -7.23 8.74
N SER A 55 -0.88 -7.30 7.48
CA SER A 55 -0.25 -6.58 6.38
C SER A 55 -1.25 -6.19 5.31
N ILE A 56 -0.94 -5.12 4.60
CA ILE A 56 -1.71 -4.66 3.45
C ILE A 56 -0.76 -4.12 2.40
N VAL A 57 -1.00 -4.51 1.16
CA VAL A 57 -0.27 -4.06 -0.02
C VAL A 57 -1.26 -3.38 -0.95
N ILE A 58 -0.96 -2.15 -1.34
CA ILE A 58 -1.75 -1.33 -2.24
C ILE A 58 -0.89 -1.05 -3.46
N THR A 59 -1.37 -1.46 -4.63
CA THR A 59 -0.71 -1.20 -5.91
C THR A 59 -1.51 -0.14 -6.64
N LEU A 60 -0.82 0.94 -6.99
CA LEU A 60 -1.35 2.06 -7.75
C LEU A 60 -0.54 2.24 -9.03
N GLU A 61 -1.23 2.63 -10.09
CA GLU A 61 -0.65 2.88 -11.40
C GLU A 61 -1.01 4.28 -11.92
N SER A 62 -0.31 4.71 -12.97
CA SER A 62 -0.35 6.09 -13.48
C SER A 62 0.06 7.14 -12.42
N VAL A 63 0.99 6.76 -11.53
CA VAL A 63 1.51 7.62 -10.47
C VAL A 63 2.73 8.39 -10.97
N LYS A 64 2.88 9.66 -10.59
CA LYS A 64 4.10 10.43 -10.89
C LYS A 64 5.08 10.38 -9.74
N GLU A 65 6.37 10.38 -10.08
CA GLU A 65 7.48 10.40 -9.11
C GLU A 65 7.40 11.55 -8.10
N GLU A 66 6.98 12.74 -8.54
CA GLU A 66 6.84 13.94 -7.71
C GLU A 66 5.78 13.78 -6.60
N ASP A 67 4.72 13.04 -6.90
CA ASP A 67 3.62 12.76 -5.99
C ASP A 67 4.05 11.74 -4.91
N VAL A 68 4.82 10.72 -5.31
CA VAL A 68 5.42 9.75 -4.38
C VAL A 68 6.34 10.43 -3.38
N SER A 69 7.22 11.31 -3.88
CA SER A 69 8.16 12.04 -3.03
C SER A 69 7.43 12.94 -2.02
N SER A 70 6.44 13.70 -2.49
CA SER A 70 5.62 14.58 -1.65
C SER A 70 4.81 13.80 -0.59
N TYR A 71 4.32 12.63 -0.96
CA TYR A 71 3.59 11.75 -0.06
C TYR A 71 4.49 11.15 1.02
N TRP A 72 5.69 10.69 0.65
CA TRP A 72 6.68 10.19 1.60
C TRP A 72 7.10 11.27 2.61
N GLU A 73 7.33 12.52 2.18
CA GLU A 73 7.62 13.64 3.09
C GLU A 73 6.53 13.87 4.14
N THR A 74 5.28 13.50 3.82
CA THR A 74 4.15 13.58 4.76
C THR A 74 4.18 12.40 5.73
N ILE A 75 4.32 11.18 5.22
CA ILE A 75 4.33 9.94 6.01
C ILE A 75 5.52 9.89 6.96
N LYS A 76 6.72 10.25 6.50
CA LYS A 76 7.97 10.11 7.27
C LYS A 76 7.99 10.92 8.57
N LYS A 77 7.06 11.87 8.74
CA LYS A 77 6.89 12.61 10.01
C LYS A 77 6.42 11.68 11.13
N ASP A 78 5.51 10.78 10.82
CA ASP A 78 4.97 9.78 11.75
C ASP A 78 5.82 8.49 11.72
N PHE A 79 6.35 8.11 10.56
CA PHE A 79 7.18 6.92 10.34
C PHE A 79 8.67 7.26 10.27
N SER A 80 9.17 7.96 11.30
CA SER A 80 10.53 8.53 11.33
C SER A 80 11.62 7.60 11.88
N LYS A 81 11.28 6.36 12.26
CA LYS A 81 12.23 5.38 12.83
C LYS A 81 12.77 4.44 11.76
N ASP A 82 14.05 4.07 11.90
CA ASP A 82 14.83 3.25 10.97
C ASP A 82 14.54 3.54 9.50
N VAL A 83 14.49 4.85 9.19
CA VAL A 83 14.18 5.32 7.85
C VAL A 83 15.28 4.92 6.87
N TYR A 84 14.86 4.31 5.76
CA TYR A 84 15.71 4.03 4.62
C TYR A 84 15.14 4.71 3.39
N GLU A 85 15.98 5.46 2.68
CA GLU A 85 15.59 6.18 1.46
C GLU A 85 16.58 5.88 0.34
N MET A 86 16.07 5.32 -0.76
CA MET A 86 16.82 5.03 -1.97
C MET A 86 16.06 5.62 -3.17
N ILE A 87 16.51 6.78 -3.61
CA ILE A 87 15.92 7.53 -4.72
C ILE A 87 16.89 7.50 -5.89
N ALA A 88 16.43 7.01 -7.03
CA ALA A 88 17.15 6.99 -8.29
C ALA A 88 16.21 7.41 -9.43
N THR A 89 16.78 7.69 -10.60
CA THR A 89 16.05 8.27 -11.75
C THR A 89 14.83 7.46 -12.21
N ASP A 90 14.82 6.14 -11.98
CA ASP A 90 13.76 5.25 -12.48
C ASP A 90 13.05 4.48 -11.35
N PHE A 91 13.51 4.65 -10.11
CA PHE A 91 12.94 3.95 -8.96
C PHE A 91 13.11 4.72 -7.66
N ILE A 92 12.09 4.63 -6.81
CA ILE A 92 12.12 5.12 -5.43
C ILE A 92 11.78 3.97 -4.52
N THR A 93 12.64 3.71 -3.53
CA THR A 93 12.37 2.78 -2.44
C THR A 93 12.59 3.50 -1.15
N VAL A 94 11.52 3.75 -0.41
CA VAL A 94 11.57 4.36 0.91
C VAL A 94 10.86 3.46 1.92
N ASN A 95 11.36 3.42 3.15
CA ASN A 95 10.69 2.74 4.25
C ASN A 95 10.97 3.43 5.58
N GLY A 96 10.13 3.14 6.55
CA GLY A 96 10.30 3.55 7.94
C GLY A 96 9.22 2.91 8.81
N HIS A 97 9.33 3.10 10.12
CA HIS A 97 8.30 2.66 11.05
C HIS A 97 7.98 3.74 12.09
N ASN A 98 6.82 3.61 12.73
CA ASN A 98 6.36 4.50 13.80
C ASN A 98 6.59 3.87 15.20
N ASP A 99 6.39 4.64 16.27
CA ASP A 99 6.54 4.14 17.65
C ASP A 99 5.52 3.05 18.04
N GLU A 100 4.46 2.85 17.25
CA GLU A 100 3.47 1.77 17.42
C GLU A 100 3.93 0.44 16.79
N GLY A 101 5.10 0.42 16.15
CA GLY A 101 5.65 -0.77 15.49
C GLY A 101 5.03 -1.06 14.13
N ILE A 102 4.30 -0.10 13.54
CA ILE A 102 3.78 -0.19 12.18
C ILE A 102 4.89 0.25 11.22
N ASN A 103 5.20 -0.59 10.24
CA ASN A 103 6.14 -0.32 9.19
C ASN A 103 5.40 0.10 7.93
N VAL A 104 5.97 1.05 7.21
CA VAL A 104 5.51 1.46 5.89
C VAL A 104 6.69 1.37 4.92
N SER A 105 6.44 0.82 3.74
CA SER A 105 7.39 0.80 2.63
C SER A 105 6.70 1.22 1.36
N LEU A 106 7.32 2.15 0.63
CA LEU A 106 6.86 2.61 -0.66
C LEU A 106 7.92 2.25 -1.69
N VAL A 107 7.49 1.53 -2.71
CA VAL A 107 8.32 1.15 -3.86
C VAL A 107 7.64 1.71 -5.10
N TYR A 108 8.29 2.65 -5.76
CA TYR A 108 7.84 3.23 -7.01
C TYR A 108 8.81 2.82 -8.13
N MET A 109 8.26 2.31 -9.22
CA MET A 109 9.00 1.92 -10.41
C MET A 109 8.05 1.92 -11.61
N SER A 110 8.48 2.50 -12.74
CA SER A 110 7.70 2.47 -13.99
C SER A 110 6.25 2.97 -13.85
N GLU A 111 6.05 4.12 -13.20
CA GLU A 111 4.72 4.74 -12.97
C GLU A 111 3.78 3.92 -12.07
N VAL A 112 4.31 2.86 -11.44
CA VAL A 112 3.60 2.01 -10.48
C VAL A 112 4.15 2.27 -9.09
N LEU A 113 3.27 2.64 -8.16
CA LEU A 113 3.56 2.77 -6.74
C LEU A 113 2.98 1.58 -5.98
N THR A 114 3.82 0.87 -5.25
CA THR A 114 3.41 -0.16 -4.30
C THR A 114 3.63 0.36 -2.88
N ILE A 115 2.54 0.44 -2.12
CA ILE A 115 2.55 0.82 -0.71
C ILE A 115 2.33 -0.44 0.11
N THR A 116 3.28 -0.79 0.96
CA THR A 116 3.19 -1.92 1.88
C THR A 116 3.14 -1.37 3.30
N VAL A 117 2.10 -1.72 4.05
CA VAL A 117 1.99 -1.42 5.48
C VAL A 117 1.92 -2.72 6.23
N THR A 118 2.78 -2.90 7.22
CA THR A 118 2.79 -4.11 8.06
C THR A 118 2.84 -3.74 9.53
N ALA A 119 2.03 -4.40 10.34
CA ALA A 119 2.23 -4.38 11.78
C ALA A 119 3.38 -5.34 12.12
N SER A 120 4.41 -4.84 12.82
CA SER A 120 5.42 -5.74 13.38
C SER A 120 4.73 -6.74 14.32
N GLN A 121 4.89 -8.04 14.05
CA GLN A 121 4.53 -9.07 15.03
C GLN A 121 5.45 -8.89 16.25
N GLN A 122 4.92 -8.38 17.36
CA GLN A 122 5.60 -8.41 18.67
C GLN A 122 5.72 -9.84 19.19
#